data_AF-A0A7Y2MH29-F1
#
_entry.id   AF-A0A7Y2MH29-F1
#
_cell.length_a   1.000
_cell.length_b   1.000
_cell.length_c   1.000
_cell.angle_alpha   90.00
_cell.angle_beta   90.00
_cell.angle_gamma   90.00
#
_symmetry.space_group_name_H-M   'P 1'
#
loop_
_entity.id
_entity.type
_entity.pdbx_description
1 polymer ?
#
loop_
_entity_poly.entity_id
_entity_poly.type
_entity_poly.pdbx_seq_one_letter_code
_entity_poly.pdbx_strand_id
1 'polypeptide(L)'
;MDFVLIDWLRILCGAWFIPHLIGKGLHYEKAGGTFEAAGFRPGKLFVGLTMVAEVCAAVGMVFSIYPRVAALFGVLVLLGAGYAVVKINGKNWRWQKMGPEYPIFWALVCLLTALV
;
A
#
# COMPACT_ATOMS: atom_id res chain seq x y z
N MET A 1 -14.12 24.88 -2.87
CA MET A 1 -13.98 23.95 -1.72
C MET A 1 -13.48 22.57 -2.16
N ASP A 2 -13.75 22.14 -3.39
CA ASP A 2 -13.41 20.79 -3.88
C ASP A 2 -11.91 20.49 -3.88
N PHE A 3 -11.07 21.47 -4.23
CA PHE A 3 -9.60 21.31 -4.20
C PHE A 3 -9.05 20.98 -2.81
N VAL A 4 -9.61 21.59 -1.76
CA VAL A 4 -9.15 21.36 -0.38
C VAL A 4 -9.46 19.93 0.05
N LEU A 5 -10.63 19.41 -0.28
CA LEU A 5 -11.00 18.02 0.07
C LEU A 5 -10.13 16.99 -0.66
N ILE A 6 -9.88 17.21 -1.96
CA ILE A 6 -9.01 16.35 -2.77
C ILE A 6 -7.57 16.36 -2.23
N ASP A 7 -7.06 17.53 -1.84
CA ASP A 7 -5.75 17.65 -1.23
C ASP A 7 -5.65 16.87 0.10
N TRP A 8 -6.65 16.96 0.96
CA TRP A 8 -6.68 16.19 2.21
C TRP A 8 -6.74 14.69 1.96
N LEU A 9 -7.55 14.24 1.00
CA LEU A 9 -7.64 12.82 0.65
C LEU A 9 -6.31 12.29 0.13
N ARG A 10 -5.64 13.06 -0.74
CA ARG A 10 -4.30 12.73 -1.24
C ARG A 10 -3.31 12.61 -0.08
N ILE A 11 -3.25 13.61 0.80
CA ILE A 11 -2.33 13.62 1.94
C ILE A 11 -2.59 12.41 2.84
N LEU A 12 -3.85 12.07 3.11
CA LEU A 12 -4.21 10.88 3.89
C LEU A 12 -3.76 9.58 3.21
N CYS A 13 -3.96 9.43 1.91
CA CYS A 13 -3.49 8.26 1.15
C CYS A 13 -1.97 8.10 1.28
N GLY A 14 -1.20 9.18 1.19
CA GLY A 14 0.24 9.18 1.41
C GLY A 14 0.64 8.83 2.85
N ALA A 15 0.00 9.48 3.83
CA ALA A 15 0.33 9.31 5.24
C ALA A 15 0.12 7.86 5.73
N TRP A 16 -0.88 7.15 5.21
CA TRP A 16 -1.14 5.76 5.59
C TRP A 16 -0.09 4.74 5.15
N PHE A 17 0.86 5.12 4.29
CA PHE A 17 2.03 4.30 3.99
C PHE A 17 3.14 4.39 5.05
N ILE A 18 3.12 5.40 5.93
CA ILE A 18 4.13 5.57 6.99
C ILE A 18 4.12 4.38 7.97
N PRO A 19 2.97 3.93 8.53
CA PRO A 19 2.95 2.74 9.38
C PRO A 19 3.43 1.46 8.66
N HIS A 20 3.17 1.35 7.36
CA HIS A 20 3.64 0.21 6.55
C HIS A 20 5.17 0.20 6.41
N LEU A 21 5.76 1.37 6.15
CA LEU A 21 7.20 1.57 6.09
C LEU A 21 7.88 1.24 7.42
N ILE A 22 7.35 1.76 8.53
CA ILE A 22 7.87 1.50 9.87
C ILE A 22 7.77 -0.01 10.18
N GLY A 23 6.61 -0.63 9.92
CA GLY A 23 6.40 -2.06 10.17
C GLY A 23 7.35 -2.95 9.39
N LYS A 24 7.61 -2.66 8.11
CA LYS A 24 8.58 -3.40 7.28
C LYS A 24 10.02 -3.12 7.67
N GLY A 25 10.37 -1.89 8.01
CA GLY A 25 11.71 -1.53 8.47
C GLY A 25 12.09 -2.22 9.77
N LEU A 26 11.18 -2.22 10.76
CA LEU A 26 11.42 -2.86 12.06
C LEU A 26 11.37 -4.39 12.01
N HIS A 27 10.66 -4.96 11.03
CA HIS A 27 10.44 -6.41 10.94
C HIS A 27 10.77 -6.98 9.56
N TYR A 28 11.90 -6.55 8.99
CA TYR A 28 12.29 -6.85 7.61
C TYR A 28 12.33 -8.36 7.30
N GLU A 29 12.94 -9.17 8.16
CA GLU A 29 13.00 -10.64 8.01
C GLU A 29 11.59 -11.27 7.99
N LYS A 30 10.74 -10.87 8.94
CA LYS A 30 9.36 -11.37 9.05
C LYS A 30 8.53 -10.96 7.84
N ALA A 31 8.69 -9.73 7.37
CA ALA A 31 8.06 -9.24 6.14
C ALA A 31 8.50 -10.10 4.94
N GLY A 32 9.80 -10.43 4.85
CA GLY A 32 10.34 -11.33 3.83
C GLY A 32 9.62 -12.66 3.78
N GLY A 33 9.40 -13.29 4.95
CA GLY A 33 8.62 -14.53 5.05
C GLY A 33 7.18 -14.40 4.52
N THR A 34 6.51 -13.28 4.78
CA THR A 34 5.17 -13.01 4.23
C THR A 34 5.19 -12.90 2.70
N PHE A 35 6.19 -12.23 2.12
CA PHE A 35 6.33 -12.16 0.66
C PHE A 35 6.57 -13.54 0.04
N GLU A 36 7.41 -14.37 0.65
CA GLU A 36 7.66 -15.74 0.17
C GLU A 36 6.41 -16.63 0.29
N ALA A 37 5.64 -16.48 1.37
CA ALA A 37 4.36 -17.16 1.54
C ALA A 37 3.33 -16.76 0.47
N ALA A 38 3.39 -15.51 0.00
CA ALA A 38 2.59 -15.04 -1.14
C ALA A 38 3.14 -15.49 -2.52
N GLY A 39 4.31 -16.13 -2.55
CA GLY A 39 4.96 -16.67 -3.76
C GLY A 39 6.08 -15.80 -4.34
N PHE A 40 6.43 -14.68 -3.70
CA PHE A 40 7.48 -13.78 -4.16
C PHE A 40 8.84 -14.16 -3.58
N ARG A 41 9.73 -14.72 -4.41
CA ARG A 41 11.06 -15.19 -4.00
C ARG A 41 12.17 -14.49 -4.81
N PRO A 42 13.26 -14.01 -4.18
CA PRO A 42 13.52 -14.00 -2.73
C PRO A 42 12.71 -12.91 -2.01
N GLY A 43 12.07 -13.22 -0.88
CA GLY A 43 11.10 -12.31 -0.25
C GLY A 43 11.70 -10.96 0.15
N LYS A 44 12.95 -10.96 0.63
CA LYS A 44 13.67 -9.73 1.02
C LYS A 44 13.81 -8.72 -0.11
N LEU A 45 13.94 -9.16 -1.35
CA LEU A 45 13.98 -8.25 -2.50
C LEU A 45 12.65 -7.53 -2.65
N PHE A 46 11.54 -8.27 -2.55
CA PHE A 46 10.20 -7.72 -2.66
C PHE A 46 9.81 -6.83 -1.48
N VAL A 47 10.30 -7.11 -0.27
CA VAL A 47 10.17 -6.16 0.85
C VAL A 47 10.80 -4.82 0.48
N GLY A 48 12.06 -4.83 0.03
CA GLY A 48 12.78 -3.61 -0.37
C GLY A 48 12.08 -2.86 -1.51
N LEU A 49 11.67 -3.55 -2.58
CA LEU A 49 10.93 -2.95 -3.69
C LEU A 49 9.62 -2.31 -3.23
N THR A 50 8.88 -3.00 -2.36
CA THR A 50 7.62 -2.48 -1.83
C THR A 50 7.88 -1.27 -0.94
N MET A 51 8.90 -1.29 -0.10
CA MET A 51 9.27 -0.12 0.72
C MET A 51 9.64 1.09 -0.14
N VAL A 52 10.39 0.90 -1.24
CA VAL A 52 10.69 1.99 -2.17
C VAL A 52 9.40 2.57 -2.77
N ALA A 53 8.49 1.72 -3.23
CA ALA A 53 7.19 2.16 -3.76
C ALA A 53 6.35 2.89 -2.70
N GLU A 54 6.37 2.43 -1.44
CA GLU A 54 5.68 3.07 -0.32
C GLU A 54 6.28 4.42 0.04
N VAL A 55 7.61 4.59 -0.01
CA VAL A 55 8.25 5.91 0.16
C VAL A 55 7.83 6.85 -0.97
N CYS A 56 7.86 6.40 -2.22
CA CYS A 56 7.41 7.20 -3.36
C CYS A 56 5.93 7.61 -3.21
N ALA A 57 5.07 6.69 -2.79
CA ALA A 57 3.66 6.96 -2.53
C ALA A 57 3.48 7.98 -1.39
N ALA A 58 4.13 7.75 -0.25
CA ALA A 58 4.03 8.61 0.93
C ALA A 58 4.52 10.03 0.64
N VAL A 59 5.77 10.16 0.18
CA VAL A 59 6.40 11.47 -0.08
C VAL A 59 5.69 12.19 -1.23
N GLY A 60 5.40 11.48 -2.32
CA GLY A 60 4.80 12.09 -3.50
C GLY A 60 3.38 12.60 -3.26
N MET A 61 2.56 11.87 -2.48
CA MET A 61 1.20 12.30 -2.16
C MET A 61 1.15 13.36 -1.05
N VAL A 62 1.99 13.26 -0.01
CA VAL A 62 2.00 14.23 1.10
C VAL A 62 2.55 15.60 0.66
N PHE A 63 3.64 15.61 -0.11
CA PHE A 63 4.30 16.85 -0.55
C PHE A 63 3.91 17.29 -1.96
N SER A 64 2.92 16.63 -2.57
CA SER A 64 2.46 16.93 -3.94
C SER A 64 3.56 16.82 -5.01
N ILE A 65 4.50 15.87 -4.86
CA ILE A 65 5.53 15.58 -5.86
C ILE A 65 5.01 14.48 -6.78
N TYR A 66 4.68 14.84 -8.03
CA TYR A 66 4.03 13.94 -9.00
C TYR A 66 2.88 13.12 -8.40
N PRO A 67 1.88 13.76 -7.77
CA PRO A 67 0.94 13.10 -6.85
C PRO A 67 0.12 11.98 -7.51
N ARG A 68 -0.25 12.14 -8.80
CA ARG A 68 -0.97 11.10 -9.54
C ARG A 68 -0.13 9.85 -9.76
N VAL A 69 1.15 10.01 -10.10
CA VAL A 69 2.09 8.88 -10.25
C VAL A 69 2.38 8.25 -8.89
N ALA A 70 2.56 9.07 -7.84
CA ALA A 70 2.72 8.61 -6.47
C ALA A 70 1.53 7.76 -5.99
N ALA A 71 0.30 8.17 -6.33
CA ALA A 71 -0.90 7.42 -6.02
C ALA A 71 -0.94 6.06 -6.73
N LEU A 72 -0.45 5.95 -7.98
CA LEU A 72 -0.35 4.66 -8.67
C LEU A 72 0.60 3.67 -7.97
N PHE A 73 1.70 4.14 -7.37
CA PHE A 73 2.52 3.28 -6.51
C PHE A 73 1.70 2.75 -5.33
N GLY A 74 0.90 3.61 -4.70
CA GLY A 74 0.00 3.21 -3.63
C GLY A 74 -1.01 2.15 -4.04
N VAL A 75 -1.61 2.28 -5.24
CA VAL A 75 -2.51 1.27 -5.83
C VAL A 75 -1.80 -0.07 -5.94
N LEU A 76 -0.62 -0.11 -6.55
CA LEU A 76 0.14 -1.35 -6.78
C LEU A 76 0.49 -2.05 -5.47
N VAL A 77 0.96 -1.30 -4.47
CA VAL A 77 1.32 -1.84 -3.16
C VAL A 77 0.10 -2.43 -2.46
N LEU A 78 -1.01 -1.71 -2.41
CA LEU A 78 -2.20 -2.12 -1.67
C LEU A 78 -2.96 -3.27 -2.36
N LEU A 79 -3.00 -3.31 -3.69
CA LEU A 79 -3.50 -4.48 -4.43
C LEU A 79 -2.60 -5.70 -4.22
N GLY A 80 -1.28 -5.51 -4.21
CA GLY A 80 -0.32 -6.57 -3.88
C GLY A 80 -0.52 -7.11 -2.46
N ALA A 81 -0.77 -6.23 -1.49
CA ALA A 81 -1.11 -6.61 -0.12
C ALA A 81 -2.44 -7.38 -0.07
N GLY A 82 -3.47 -6.92 -0.78
CA GLY A 82 -4.75 -7.63 -0.92
C GLY A 82 -4.60 -9.02 -1.51
N TYR A 83 -3.79 -9.15 -2.57
CA TYR A 83 -3.43 -10.45 -3.15
C TYR A 83 -2.74 -11.36 -2.13
N ALA A 84 -1.73 -10.86 -1.42
CA ALA A 84 -1.00 -11.64 -0.42
C ALA A 84 -1.93 -12.13 0.70
N VAL A 85 -2.85 -11.27 1.17
CA VAL A 85 -3.86 -11.63 2.17
C VAL A 85 -4.75 -12.78 1.69
N VAL A 86 -5.30 -12.69 0.47
CA VAL A 86 -6.14 -13.76 -0.09
C VAL A 86 -5.35 -15.05 -0.32
N LYS A 87 -4.10 -14.92 -0.77
CA LYS A 87 -3.23 -16.06 -1.07
C LYS A 87 -2.87 -16.84 0.20
N ILE A 88 -2.60 -16.14 1.31
CA ILE A 88 -2.13 -16.73 2.57
C ILE A 88 -3.30 -17.16 3.45
N ASN A 89 -4.35 -16.33 3.55
CA ASN A 89 -5.44 -16.54 4.52
C ASN A 89 -6.74 -17.09 3.90
N GLY A 90 -6.76 -17.30 2.58
CA GLY A 90 -7.94 -17.76 1.83
C GLY A 90 -8.89 -16.63 1.42
N LYS A 91 -10.03 -17.01 0.82
CA LYS A 91 -10.97 -16.08 0.15
C LYS A 91 -11.93 -15.33 1.10
N ASN A 92 -11.54 -15.14 2.35
CA ASN A 92 -12.34 -14.36 3.29
C ASN A 92 -12.33 -12.88 2.87
N TRP A 93 -13.48 -12.22 2.83
CA TRP A 93 -13.55 -10.79 2.51
C TRP A 93 -13.23 -9.90 3.71
N ARG A 94 -13.94 -10.14 4.82
CA ARG A 94 -13.93 -9.27 6.01
C ARG A 94 -12.56 -9.24 6.68
N TRP A 95 -12.07 -8.04 7.01
CA TRP A 95 -10.78 -7.87 7.69
C TRP A 95 -10.69 -8.64 9.03
N GLN A 96 -11.81 -8.76 9.76
CA GLN A 96 -11.90 -9.52 11.01
C GLN A 96 -11.61 -11.02 10.85
N LYS A 97 -11.72 -11.54 9.62
CA LYS A 97 -11.36 -12.91 9.24
C LYS A 97 -10.10 -12.93 8.38
N MET A 98 -9.19 -11.98 8.59
CA MET A 98 -7.95 -11.83 7.82
C MET A 98 -8.19 -11.66 6.31
N GLY A 99 -9.26 -10.94 5.93
CA GLY A 99 -9.61 -10.65 4.54
C GLY A 99 -9.03 -9.33 4.00
N PRO A 100 -9.05 -9.12 2.67
CA PRO A 100 -8.36 -8.02 1.98
C PRO A 100 -9.16 -6.71 1.91
N GLU A 101 -10.30 -6.63 2.60
CA GLU A 101 -11.24 -5.49 2.56
C GLU A 101 -10.56 -4.12 2.69
N TYR A 102 -9.73 -3.91 3.71
CA TYR A 102 -9.04 -2.63 3.92
C TYR A 102 -7.98 -2.31 2.84
N PRO A 103 -7.05 -3.22 2.50
CA PRO A 103 -6.13 -2.99 1.38
C PRO A 103 -6.84 -2.65 0.07
N ILE A 104 -7.93 -3.35 -0.26
CA ILE A 104 -8.69 -3.08 -1.48
C ILE A 104 -9.39 -1.72 -1.42
N PHE A 105 -10.02 -1.39 -0.29
CA PHE A 105 -10.64 -0.07 -0.10
C PHE A 105 -9.62 1.05 -0.33
N TRP A 106 -8.47 1.01 0.35
CA TRP A 106 -7.45 2.05 0.20
C TRP A 106 -6.79 2.06 -1.19
N ALA A 107 -6.68 0.90 -1.85
CA ALA A 107 -6.21 0.84 -3.24
C ALA A 107 -7.17 1.59 -4.17
N LEU A 108 -8.49 1.43 -4.00
CA LEU A 108 -9.49 2.16 -4.78
C LEU A 108 -9.43 3.66 -4.51
N VAL A 109 -9.24 4.08 -3.25
CA VAL A 109 -9.09 5.49 -2.91
C VAL A 109 -7.81 6.09 -3.53
N CYS A 110 -6.70 5.35 -3.53
CA CYS A 110 -5.48 5.76 -4.23
C CYS A 110 -5.71 5.85 -5.74
N LEU A 111 -6.47 4.92 -6.32
CA LEU A 111 -6.79 4.95 -7.75
C LEU A 111 -7.62 6.18 -8.11
N LEU A 112 -8.65 6.50 -7.31
CA LEU A 112 -9.43 7.72 -7.50
C LEU A 112 -8.55 8.97 -7.37
N THR A 113 -7.66 9.00 -6.38
CA THR A 113 -6.67 10.09 -6.20
C THR A 113 -5.74 10.24 -7.40
N ALA A 114 -5.40 9.14 -8.09
CA ALA A 114 -4.58 9.19 -9.29
C ALA A 114 -5.31 9.78 -10.52
N LEU A 115 -6.65 9.74 -10.52
CA LEU A 115 -7.49 10.20 -11.63
C LEU A 115 -7.85 11.70 -11.54
N VAL A 116 -7.77 12.29 -10.35
CA VAL A 116 -8.14 13.69 -10.09
C VAL A 116 -6.93 14.61 -9.96
#